data_AF-A0A843HU05-F1
#
_entry.id   AF-A0A843HU05-F1
#
_cell.length_a   1.000
_cell.length_b   1.000
_cell.length_c   1.000
_cell.angle_alpha   90.00
_cell.angle_beta   90.00
_cell.angle_gamma   90.00
#
_symmetry.space_group_name_H-M   'P 1'
#
loop_
_entity.id
_entity.type
_entity.pdbx_description
1 polymer ?
#
loop_
_entity_poly.entity_id
_entity_poly.type
_entity_poly.pdbx_seq_one_letter_code
_entity_poly.pdbx_strand_id
1 'polypeptide(L)'
;MINFPLLTSEDIEVKVKQITKTGALMLLYKTARVDAKILDETVGVMNWCCDYEEIKGNLFCTIGIRENVDQDFVYKKDCGIESGQDDGNEKKAEASDAFKRAGTRLGIGRELYTSPQIWADVATVEKNGKWYLQDPYAKYVVTHIAYNEKTRVITELEICNAKSNIKVFSWQLSSEGAMGRKMVKTWAAEGEDEGATENVEHEAPEIVSKAPSKPVESVSDTKVDNSTPEEKLPLNALISAIGRMVKTMFSREGNKALYSDIVKRVTGDASFKCNAATEEQYDLVAGIYNALIEAGYGN
;
A
#
# COMPACT_ATOMS: atom_id res chain seq x y z
N MET A 1 -20.97 5.91 7.43
CA MET A 1 -20.45 5.00 6.39
C MET A 1 -19.34 5.71 5.64
N ILE A 2 -18.11 5.24 5.84
CA ILE A 2 -16.91 5.75 5.18
C ILE A 2 -17.05 5.59 3.67
N ASN A 3 -16.83 6.68 2.92
CA ASN A 3 -16.84 6.68 1.47
C ASN A 3 -15.54 7.32 0.97
N PHE A 4 -14.71 6.53 0.28
CA PHE A 4 -13.44 6.99 -0.27
C PHE A 4 -13.66 7.81 -1.56
N PRO A 5 -12.92 8.91 -1.77
CA PRO A 5 -13.02 9.72 -2.98
C PRO A 5 -12.63 8.95 -4.24
N LEU A 6 -13.05 9.45 -5.42
CA LEU A 6 -12.52 9.01 -6.71
C LEU A 6 -11.13 9.62 -6.92
N LEU A 7 -10.21 8.87 -7.52
CA LEU A 7 -8.87 9.36 -7.86
C LEU A 7 -8.97 10.52 -8.86
N THR A 8 -8.25 11.60 -8.57
CA THR A 8 -8.05 12.69 -9.52
C THR A 8 -7.01 12.31 -10.56
N SER A 9 -6.86 13.10 -11.62
CA SER A 9 -5.79 12.90 -12.61
C SER A 9 -4.39 12.93 -11.98
N GLU A 10 -4.19 13.72 -10.93
CA GLU A 10 -2.92 13.86 -10.22
C GLU A 10 -2.57 12.64 -9.35
N ASP A 11 -3.58 11.88 -8.93
CA ASP A 11 -3.42 10.67 -8.12
C ASP A 11 -3.01 9.44 -8.97
N ILE A 12 -3.00 9.59 -10.30
CA ILE A 12 -2.83 8.49 -11.25
C ILE A 12 -1.51 8.62 -12.01
N GLU A 13 -0.71 7.56 -11.96
CA GLU A 13 0.49 7.39 -12.76
C GLU A 13 0.22 6.49 -13.97
N VAL A 14 0.91 6.77 -15.08
CA VAL A 14 0.83 5.98 -16.33
C VAL A 14 2.11 5.17 -16.49
N LYS A 15 1.99 3.84 -16.51
CA LYS A 15 3.11 2.91 -16.76
C LYS A 15 3.05 2.37 -18.17
N VAL A 16 4.18 2.40 -18.86
CA VAL A 16 4.35 1.65 -20.12
C VAL A 16 4.54 0.17 -19.78
N LYS A 17 3.60 -0.68 -20.22
CA LYS A 17 3.62 -2.12 -19.98
C LYS A 17 4.40 -2.86 -21.06
N GLN A 18 4.11 -2.53 -22.31
CA GLN A 18 4.69 -3.19 -23.48
C GLN A 18 4.85 -2.18 -24.60
N ILE A 19 5.96 -2.30 -25.34
CA ILE A 19 6.28 -1.45 -26.50
C ILE A 19 6.34 -2.34 -27.73
N THR A 20 5.76 -1.89 -28.84
CA THR A 20 5.80 -2.59 -30.13
C THR A 20 6.20 -1.63 -31.24
N LYS A 21 6.21 -2.10 -32.48
CA LYS A 21 6.43 -1.28 -33.67
C LYS A 21 5.41 -0.13 -33.81
N THR A 22 4.20 -0.31 -33.32
CA THR A 22 3.06 0.59 -33.59
C THR A 22 2.62 1.38 -32.37
N GLY A 23 3.42 1.40 -31.30
CA GLY A 23 3.14 2.19 -30.11
C GLY A 23 3.39 1.44 -28.82
N ALA A 24 2.68 1.83 -27.77
CA ALA A 24 2.84 1.29 -26.43
C ALA A 24 1.51 1.00 -25.76
N LEU A 25 1.42 -0.17 -25.12
CA LEU A 25 0.35 -0.50 -24.18
C LEU A 25 0.69 0.12 -22.82
N MET A 26 -0.22 0.94 -22.30
CA MET A 26 -0.06 1.62 -21.01
C MET A 26 -1.08 1.12 -19.98
N LEU A 27 -0.75 1.30 -18.70
CA LEU A 27 -1.59 0.97 -17.56
C LEU A 27 -1.68 2.18 -16.62
N LEU A 28 -2.85 2.36 -16.01
CA LEU A 28 -3.03 3.31 -14.91
C LEU A 28 -2.75 2.62 -13.58
N TYR A 29 -2.06 3.31 -12.68
CA TYR A 29 -1.88 2.85 -11.31
C TYR A 29 -1.77 4.05 -10.36
N LYS A 30 -1.93 3.79 -9.07
CA LYS A 30 -1.71 4.77 -7.99
C LYS A 30 -0.48 4.37 -7.17
N THR A 31 0.13 5.35 -6.50
CA THR A 31 1.23 5.07 -5.57
C THR A 31 0.70 4.82 -4.15
N ALA A 32 1.49 4.16 -3.29
CA ALA A 32 1.13 3.98 -1.88
C ALA A 32 0.92 5.32 -1.14
N ARG A 33 1.53 6.42 -1.61
CA ARG A 33 1.34 7.76 -1.02
C ARG A 33 -0.06 8.29 -1.24
N VAL A 34 -0.68 7.95 -2.36
CA VAL A 34 -2.08 8.30 -2.68
C VAL A 34 -3.01 7.60 -1.69
N ASP A 35 -2.82 6.30 -1.45
CA ASP A 35 -3.62 5.55 -0.48
C ASP A 35 -3.48 6.12 0.94
N ALA A 36 -2.25 6.42 1.39
CA ALA A 36 -2.01 7.02 2.70
C ALA A 36 -2.67 8.40 2.83
N LYS A 37 -2.50 9.28 1.83
CA LYS A 37 -3.16 10.59 1.79
C LYS A 37 -4.68 10.46 1.86
N ILE A 38 -5.27 9.55 1.07
CA ILE A 38 -6.72 9.34 1.05
C ILE A 38 -7.21 8.80 2.40
N LEU A 39 -6.46 7.92 3.06
CA LEU A 39 -6.80 7.47 4.42
C LEU A 39 -6.76 8.62 5.42
N ASP A 40 -5.70 9.42 5.41
CA ASP A 40 -5.57 10.61 6.26
C ASP A 40 -6.72 11.60 6.06
N GLU A 41 -7.09 11.87 4.81
CA GLU A 41 -8.17 12.81 4.46
C GLU A 41 -9.57 12.26 4.74
N THR A 42 -9.78 10.95 4.58
CA THR A 42 -11.12 10.35 4.67
C THR A 42 -11.49 9.95 6.10
N VAL A 43 -10.56 9.32 6.84
CA VAL A 43 -10.83 8.81 8.19
C VAL A 43 -10.05 9.55 9.27
N GLY A 44 -8.96 10.23 8.92
CA GLY A 44 -8.08 10.92 9.85
C GLY A 44 -6.89 10.07 10.27
N VAL A 45 -5.73 10.71 10.47
CA VAL A 45 -4.43 10.07 10.78
C VAL A 45 -4.50 9.11 11.99
N MET A 46 -5.34 9.41 12.98
CA MET A 46 -5.49 8.60 14.21
C MET A 46 -6.52 7.45 14.09
N ASN A 47 -7.15 7.31 12.93
CA ASN A 47 -8.27 6.40 12.67
C ASN A 47 -7.98 5.37 11.58
N TRP A 48 -6.72 5.27 11.17
CA TRP A 48 -6.24 4.13 10.41
C TRP A 48 -4.88 3.67 10.93
N CYS A 49 -4.58 2.40 10.71
CA CYS A 49 -3.28 1.81 10.99
C CYS A 49 -2.97 0.77 9.91
N CYS A 50 -1.71 0.36 9.84
CA CYS A 50 -1.34 -0.79 9.04
C CYS A 50 -0.31 -1.66 9.75
N ASP A 51 -0.34 -2.94 9.40
CA ASP A 51 0.61 -3.95 9.88
C ASP A 51 1.03 -4.85 8.73
N TYR A 52 2.24 -5.41 8.82
CA TYR A 52 2.82 -6.27 7.80
C TYR A 52 3.23 -7.60 8.40
N GLU A 53 2.85 -8.68 7.74
CA GLU A 53 3.16 -10.03 8.16
C GLU A 53 3.53 -10.89 6.95
N GLU A 54 4.42 -11.84 7.14
CA GLU A 54 4.72 -12.84 6.12
C GLU A 54 3.82 -14.07 6.33
N ILE A 55 3.02 -14.42 5.32
CA ILE A 55 2.18 -15.62 5.35
C ILE A 55 2.55 -16.48 4.14
N LYS A 56 3.07 -17.68 4.42
CA LYS A 56 3.48 -18.66 3.40
C LYS A 56 4.45 -18.07 2.37
N GLY A 57 5.40 -17.25 2.82
CA GLY A 57 6.43 -16.66 1.95
C GLY A 57 5.99 -15.47 1.10
N ASN A 58 4.80 -14.89 1.35
CA ASN A 58 4.39 -13.63 0.73
C ASN A 58 4.17 -12.57 1.82
N LEU A 59 4.54 -11.32 1.55
CA LEU A 59 4.28 -10.20 2.45
C LEU A 59 2.83 -9.73 2.30
N PHE A 60 2.07 -9.80 3.38
CA PHE A 60 0.73 -9.27 3.50
C PHE A 60 0.76 -7.92 4.21
N CYS A 61 -0.14 -7.04 3.78
CA CYS A 61 -0.44 -5.82 4.50
C CYS A 61 -1.88 -5.88 4.99
N THR A 62 -2.09 -5.58 6.27
CA THR A 62 -3.40 -5.33 6.87
C THR A 62 -3.57 -3.84 7.05
N ILE A 63 -4.68 -3.26 6.59
CA ILE A 63 -5.09 -1.90 6.94
C ILE A 63 -6.33 -1.98 7.83
N GLY A 64 -6.23 -1.40 9.02
CA GLY A 64 -7.36 -1.16 9.91
C GLY A 64 -7.90 0.25 9.71
N ILE A 65 -9.23 0.41 9.64
CA ILE A 65 -9.90 1.73 9.65
C ILE A 65 -11.02 1.77 10.69
N ARG A 66 -11.31 2.94 11.26
CA ARG A 66 -12.48 3.17 12.12
C ARG A 66 -13.09 4.55 11.84
N GLU A 67 -14.38 4.75 12.14
CA GLU A 67 -15.00 6.08 11.95
C GLU A 67 -14.59 7.06 13.06
N ASN A 68 -14.43 6.56 14.29
CA ASN A 68 -14.08 7.38 15.45
C ASN A 68 -13.12 6.63 16.39
N VAL A 69 -12.42 7.38 17.23
CA VAL A 69 -11.44 6.83 18.19
C VAL A 69 -12.01 5.84 19.19
N ASP A 70 -13.32 5.92 19.47
CA ASP A 70 -14.03 5.04 20.42
C ASP A 70 -14.61 3.78 19.75
N GLN A 71 -14.40 3.61 18.45
CA GLN A 71 -14.88 2.44 17.71
C GLN A 71 -13.75 1.45 17.41
N ASP A 72 -14.15 0.18 17.25
CA ASP A 72 -13.26 -0.88 16.81
C ASP A 72 -12.82 -0.67 15.35
N PHE A 73 -11.60 -1.13 15.05
CA PHE A 73 -11.08 -1.14 13.70
C PHE A 73 -11.72 -2.24 12.85
N VAL A 74 -12.04 -1.91 11.61
CA VAL A 74 -12.35 -2.86 10.54
C VAL A 74 -11.11 -3.08 9.70
N TYR A 75 -10.69 -4.33 9.60
CA TYR A 75 -9.45 -4.72 8.92
C TYR A 75 -9.71 -5.25 7.51
N LYS A 76 -8.85 -4.87 6.57
CA LYS A 76 -8.74 -5.47 5.23
C LYS A 76 -7.28 -5.82 4.96
N LYS A 77 -7.07 -6.94 4.28
CA LYS A 77 -5.75 -7.52 4.05
C LYS A 77 -5.59 -8.00 2.61
N ASP A 78 -4.39 -7.86 2.06
CA ASP A 78 -3.99 -8.44 0.76
C ASP A 78 -2.47 -8.64 0.72
N CYS A 79 -2.00 -9.51 -0.19
CA CYS A 79 -0.58 -9.76 -0.40
C CYS A 79 0.00 -8.88 -1.49
N GLY A 80 1.27 -8.52 -1.35
CA GLY A 80 2.06 -7.92 -2.41
C GLY A 80 2.58 -8.97 -3.39
N ILE A 81 3.01 -8.52 -4.55
CA ILE A 81 3.79 -9.33 -5.49
C ILE A 81 5.20 -8.79 -5.50
N GLU A 82 6.16 -9.65 -5.21
CA GLU A 82 7.58 -9.30 -5.30
C GLU A 82 7.91 -8.85 -6.72
N SER A 83 8.46 -7.65 -6.83
CA SER A 83 8.87 -7.09 -8.12
C SER A 83 10.06 -6.15 -7.94
N GLY A 84 11.13 -6.40 -8.68
CA GLY A 84 12.37 -5.62 -8.60
C GLY A 84 13.50 -6.35 -9.32
N GLN A 85 14.64 -5.68 -9.45
CA GLN A 85 15.83 -6.25 -10.12
C GLN A 85 17.07 -6.26 -9.20
N ASP A 86 16.97 -5.66 -8.00
CA ASP A 86 18.10 -5.44 -7.10
C ASP A 86 17.69 -5.70 -5.63
N ASP A 87 18.64 -6.27 -4.88
CA ASP A 87 18.52 -6.59 -3.45
C ASP A 87 17.97 -5.41 -2.63
N GLY A 88 16.78 -5.60 -2.06
CA GLY A 88 16.12 -4.65 -1.17
C GLY A 88 15.14 -3.67 -1.83
N ASN A 89 15.23 -3.45 -3.15
CA ASN A 89 14.14 -2.76 -3.88
C ASN A 89 12.92 -3.67 -4.04
N GLU A 90 13.16 -4.97 -4.20
CA GLU A 90 12.12 -6.01 -4.30
C GLU A 90 11.20 -6.01 -3.07
N LYS A 91 11.78 -6.03 -1.86
CA LYS A 91 11.03 -6.00 -0.59
C LYS A 91 10.20 -4.71 -0.41
N LYS A 92 10.74 -3.57 -0.83
CA LYS A 92 10.02 -2.29 -0.77
C LYS A 92 8.88 -2.23 -1.77
N ALA A 93 9.09 -2.78 -2.96
CA ALA A 93 8.07 -2.87 -3.99
C ALA A 93 6.93 -3.81 -3.55
N GLU A 94 7.26 -4.95 -2.98
CA GLU A 94 6.29 -5.91 -2.43
C GLU A 94 5.43 -5.29 -1.32
N ALA A 95 6.06 -4.65 -0.32
CA ALA A 95 5.35 -3.98 0.77
C ALA A 95 4.41 -2.88 0.25
N SER A 96 4.89 -2.06 -0.69
CA SER A 96 4.07 -1.01 -1.30
C SER A 96 2.91 -1.59 -2.11
N ASP A 97 3.12 -2.73 -2.77
CA ASP A 97 2.07 -3.41 -3.51
C ASP A 97 1.00 -4.01 -2.58
N ALA A 98 1.43 -4.68 -1.51
CA ALA A 98 0.54 -5.20 -0.47
C ALA A 98 -0.34 -4.10 0.12
N PHE A 99 0.26 -2.95 0.46
CA PHE A 99 -0.46 -1.79 1.00
C PHE A 99 -1.53 -1.25 0.03
N LYS A 100 -1.17 -0.99 -1.23
CA LYS A 100 -2.12 -0.51 -2.25
C LYS A 100 -3.25 -1.52 -2.50
N ARG A 101 -2.95 -2.81 -2.42
CA ARG A 101 -3.96 -3.87 -2.62
C ARG A 101 -4.90 -3.96 -1.42
N ALA A 102 -4.41 -3.86 -0.19
CA ALA A 102 -5.23 -3.72 1.00
C ALA A 102 -6.11 -2.45 0.95
N GLY A 103 -5.55 -1.31 0.50
CA GLY A 103 -6.32 -0.08 0.27
C GLY A 103 -7.43 -0.25 -0.78
N THR A 104 -7.16 -1.03 -1.82
CA THR A 104 -8.15 -1.40 -2.85
C THR A 104 -9.30 -2.25 -2.28
N ARG A 105 -9.01 -3.13 -1.30
CA ARG A 105 -10.04 -3.88 -0.54
C ARG A 105 -10.93 -2.96 0.28
N LEU A 106 -10.43 -1.82 0.76
CA LEU A 106 -11.22 -0.79 1.43
C LEU A 106 -12.09 0.04 0.48
N GLY A 107 -11.66 0.19 -0.78
CA GLY A 107 -12.40 0.98 -1.77
C GLY A 107 -11.53 1.93 -2.60
N ILE A 108 -10.29 2.16 -2.19
CA ILE A 108 -9.41 3.18 -2.77
C ILE A 108 -8.95 2.75 -4.17
N GLY A 109 -9.26 3.56 -5.18
CA GLY A 109 -8.80 3.35 -6.56
C GLY A 109 -9.40 2.11 -7.25
N ARG A 110 -10.56 1.60 -6.80
CA ARG A 110 -11.25 0.49 -7.48
C ARG A 110 -11.68 0.86 -8.90
N GLU A 111 -11.95 2.14 -9.14
CA GLU A 111 -12.24 2.69 -10.47
C GLU A 111 -11.15 2.39 -11.49
N LEU A 112 -9.89 2.20 -11.08
CA LEU A 112 -8.79 1.87 -12.00
C LEU A 112 -9.00 0.52 -12.72
N TYR A 113 -9.77 -0.42 -12.14
CA TYR A 113 -10.12 -1.68 -12.82
C TYR A 113 -11.12 -1.48 -13.97
N THR A 114 -11.72 -0.30 -14.08
CA THR A 114 -12.63 0.04 -15.17
C THR A 114 -11.93 0.78 -16.31
N SER A 115 -10.60 0.93 -16.21
CA SER A 115 -9.76 1.57 -17.21
C SER A 115 -9.91 0.90 -18.58
N PRO A 116 -10.04 1.68 -19.67
CA PRO A 116 -10.05 1.11 -21.01
C PRO A 116 -8.68 0.49 -21.34
N GLN A 117 -8.61 -0.27 -22.43
CA GLN A 117 -7.30 -0.64 -22.99
C GLN A 117 -6.62 0.60 -23.56
N ILE A 118 -5.49 1.00 -22.98
CA ILE A 118 -4.75 2.21 -23.36
C ILE A 118 -3.64 1.83 -24.35
N TRP A 119 -3.96 1.91 -25.64
CA TRP A 119 -2.97 1.82 -26.71
C TRP A 119 -2.57 3.23 -27.17
N ALA A 120 -1.36 3.67 -26.80
CA ALA A 120 -0.85 4.98 -27.17
C ALA A 120 -0.03 4.88 -28.46
N ASP A 121 -0.39 5.69 -29.45
CA ASP A 121 0.40 5.85 -30.68
C ASP A 121 1.60 6.76 -30.38
N VAL A 122 2.74 6.13 -30.11
CA VAL A 122 3.98 6.80 -29.72
C VAL A 122 5.12 6.28 -30.56
N ALA A 123 6.10 7.14 -30.84
CA ALA A 123 7.23 6.77 -31.66
C ALA A 123 8.13 5.73 -30.96
N THR A 124 8.45 4.66 -31.65
CA THR A 124 9.28 3.56 -31.15
C THR A 124 10.45 3.26 -32.07
N VAL A 125 11.51 2.66 -31.51
CA VAL A 125 12.72 2.27 -32.21
C VAL A 125 13.06 0.82 -31.89
N GLU A 126 13.43 0.06 -32.93
CA GLU A 126 13.93 -1.30 -32.76
C GLU A 126 15.43 -1.30 -32.48
N LYS A 127 15.84 -2.01 -31.44
CA LYS A 127 17.25 -2.28 -31.12
C LYS A 127 17.40 -3.75 -30.75
N ASN A 128 18.23 -4.48 -31.49
CA ASN A 128 18.51 -5.90 -31.26
C ASN A 128 17.24 -6.76 -31.13
N GLY A 129 16.26 -6.57 -32.03
CA GLY A 129 15.00 -7.32 -32.02
C GLY A 129 14.02 -6.96 -30.90
N LYS A 130 14.30 -5.92 -30.11
CA LYS A 130 13.42 -5.40 -29.05
C LYS A 130 13.01 -3.96 -29.35
N TRP A 131 11.77 -3.61 -29.01
CA TRP A 131 11.21 -2.27 -29.21
C TRP A 131 11.36 -1.41 -27.96
N TYR A 132 11.75 -0.16 -28.17
CA TYR A 132 11.89 0.85 -27.13
C TYR A 132 11.18 2.13 -27.55
N LEU A 133 10.82 2.98 -26.60
CA LEU A 133 10.38 4.33 -26.91
C LEU A 133 11.52 5.08 -27.61
N GLN A 134 11.19 5.90 -28.60
CA GLN A 134 12.19 6.74 -29.26
C GLN A 134 12.84 7.71 -28.27
N ASP A 135 12.06 8.26 -27.33
CA ASP A 135 12.56 8.96 -26.16
C ASP A 135 12.46 8.05 -24.92
N PRO A 136 13.59 7.50 -24.41
CA PRO A 136 13.59 6.65 -23.22
C PRO A 136 13.14 7.36 -21.95
N TYR A 137 13.16 8.70 -21.93
CA TYR A 137 12.77 9.51 -20.78
C TYR A 137 11.36 10.09 -20.91
N ALA A 138 10.62 9.69 -21.96
CA ALA A 138 9.24 10.11 -22.13
C ALA A 138 8.40 9.71 -20.91
N LYS A 139 7.72 10.69 -20.33
CA LYS A 139 6.76 10.51 -19.26
C LYS A 139 5.37 10.80 -19.78
N TYR A 140 4.39 10.05 -19.31
CA TYR A 140 2.99 10.20 -19.68
C TYR A 140 2.16 10.50 -18.44
N VAL A 141 1.22 11.42 -18.58
CA VAL A 141 0.38 11.91 -17.48
C VAL A 141 -1.08 11.91 -17.90
N VAL A 142 -1.96 11.59 -16.97
CA VAL A 142 -3.40 11.78 -17.16
C VAL A 142 -3.69 13.27 -17.10
N THR A 143 -4.22 13.85 -18.18
CA THR A 143 -4.61 15.27 -18.22
C THR A 143 -6.09 15.45 -17.94
N HIS A 144 -6.90 14.44 -18.24
CA HIS A 144 -8.34 14.43 -17.97
C HIS A 144 -8.81 13.02 -17.63
N ILE A 145 -9.68 12.93 -16.64
CA ILE A 145 -10.40 11.71 -16.30
C ILE A 145 -11.77 12.06 -15.76
N ALA A 146 -12.79 11.35 -16.23
CA ALA A 146 -14.15 11.49 -15.73
C ALA A 146 -14.73 10.12 -15.37
N TYR A 147 -15.70 10.14 -14.47
CA TYR A 147 -16.33 8.94 -13.94
C TYR A 147 -17.84 9.07 -13.94
N ASN A 148 -18.52 7.93 -14.00
CA ASN A 148 -19.90 7.85 -13.58
C ASN A 148 -19.96 7.91 -12.05
N GLU A 149 -20.59 8.93 -11.48
CA GLU A 149 -20.62 9.15 -10.03
C GLU A 149 -21.24 8.00 -9.23
N LYS A 150 -22.19 7.25 -9.82
CA LYS A 150 -22.89 6.16 -9.13
C LYS A 150 -22.13 4.84 -9.22
N THR A 151 -21.65 4.49 -10.42
CA THR A 151 -20.98 3.21 -10.66
C THR A 151 -19.47 3.28 -10.48
N ARG A 152 -18.90 4.49 -10.36
CA ARG A 152 -17.46 4.78 -10.29
C ARG A 152 -16.67 4.30 -11.52
N VAL A 153 -17.35 3.97 -12.62
CA VAL A 153 -16.74 3.55 -13.88
C VAL A 153 -16.10 4.76 -14.57
N ILE A 154 -14.87 4.61 -15.06
CA ILE A 154 -14.21 5.60 -15.91
C ILE A 154 -15.03 5.78 -17.20
N THR A 155 -15.45 7.02 -17.47
CA THR A 155 -16.22 7.41 -18.65
C THR A 155 -15.39 8.18 -19.66
N GLU A 156 -14.35 8.88 -19.23
CA GLU A 156 -13.45 9.64 -20.11
C GLU A 156 -12.01 9.52 -19.62
N LEU A 157 -11.06 9.48 -20.54
CA LEU A 157 -9.63 9.42 -20.24
C LEU A 157 -8.81 10.12 -21.33
N GLU A 158 -7.95 11.04 -20.92
CA GLU A 158 -6.95 11.69 -21.77
C GLU A 158 -5.55 11.54 -21.16
N ILE A 159 -4.58 11.17 -22.00
CA ILE A 159 -3.18 11.03 -21.61
C ILE A 159 -2.31 11.83 -22.59
N CYS A 160 -1.39 12.62 -22.03
CA CYS A 160 -0.42 13.41 -22.78
C CYS A 160 1.01 12.99 -22.44
N ASN A 161 1.92 13.25 -23.37
CA ASN A 161 3.35 13.31 -23.06
C ASN A 161 3.61 14.53 -22.17
N ALA A 162 4.21 14.32 -21.00
CA ALA A 162 4.40 15.34 -19.98
C ALA A 162 5.30 16.50 -20.43
N LYS A 163 6.25 16.25 -21.35
CA LYS A 163 7.21 17.25 -21.82
C LYS A 163 6.65 18.09 -22.95
N SER A 164 6.03 17.46 -23.94
CA SER A 164 5.52 18.15 -25.13
C SER A 164 4.08 18.62 -25.00
N ASN A 165 3.35 18.13 -23.98
CA ASN A 165 1.91 18.29 -23.83
C ASN A 165 1.10 17.80 -25.04
N ILE A 166 1.69 16.89 -25.83
CA ILE A 166 1.01 16.27 -26.97
C ILE A 166 0.18 15.10 -26.47
N LYS A 167 -1.10 15.09 -26.84
CA LYS A 167 -2.01 13.98 -26.57
C LYS A 167 -1.56 12.71 -27.28
N VAL A 168 -1.43 11.62 -26.52
CA VAL A 168 -1.06 10.29 -27.02
C VAL A 168 -2.20 9.29 -26.92
N PHE A 169 -3.23 9.58 -26.13
CA PHE A 169 -4.42 8.76 -26.00
C PHE A 169 -5.64 9.59 -25.60
N SER A 170 -6.80 9.25 -26.16
CA SER A 170 -8.10 9.87 -25.86
C SER A 170 -9.16 8.78 -25.94
N TRP A 171 -10.00 8.68 -24.92
CA TRP A 171 -11.08 7.70 -24.89
C TRP A 171 -12.30 8.24 -24.16
N GLN A 172 -13.48 7.88 -24.65
CA GLN A 172 -14.77 8.17 -24.04
C GLN A 172 -15.67 6.94 -24.16
N LEU A 173 -16.41 6.64 -23.09
CA LEU A 173 -17.34 5.53 -23.03
C LEU A 173 -18.54 5.79 -23.96
N SER A 174 -18.73 4.92 -24.96
CA SER A 174 -19.93 4.95 -25.78
C SER A 174 -21.15 4.45 -24.99
N SER A 175 -22.34 4.92 -25.39
CA SER A 175 -23.63 4.49 -24.84
C SER A 175 -23.84 2.97 -24.90
N GLU A 176 -23.30 2.30 -25.92
CA GLU A 176 -23.33 0.83 -26.06
C GLU A 176 -22.36 0.13 -25.09
N GLY A 177 -21.19 0.72 -24.83
CA GLY A 177 -20.21 0.20 -23.86
C GLY A 177 -20.66 0.28 -22.40
N ALA A 178 -21.56 1.22 -22.08
CA ALA A 178 -22.13 1.38 -20.74
C ALA A 178 -23.06 0.22 -20.33
N MET A 179 -23.67 -0.47 -21.30
CA MET A 179 -24.65 -1.55 -21.04
C MET A 179 -23.99 -2.94 -20.87
N GLY A 180 -22.75 -3.10 -21.37
CA GLY A 180 -22.03 -4.39 -21.37
C GLY A 180 -21.07 -4.62 -20.19
N ARG A 181 -20.68 -3.58 -19.44
CA ARG A 181 -19.80 -3.74 -18.27
C ARG A 181 -20.63 -4.03 -17.02
N LYS A 182 -21.10 -5.27 -16.88
CA LYS A 182 -21.47 -5.77 -15.55
C LYS A 182 -20.21 -5.78 -14.68
N MET A 183 -20.31 -5.14 -13.53
CA MET A 183 -19.32 -5.18 -12.46
C MET A 183 -18.91 -6.63 -12.22
N VAL A 184 -17.63 -6.96 -12.36
CA VAL A 184 -17.11 -8.28 -11.97
C VAL A 184 -17.46 -8.48 -10.50
N LYS A 185 -18.19 -9.57 -10.21
CA LYS A 185 -18.75 -9.89 -8.89
C LYS A 185 -17.71 -9.66 -7.79
N THR A 186 -18.12 -8.87 -6.80
CA THR A 186 -17.55 -8.76 -5.46
C THR A 186 -17.18 -10.14 -4.90
N TRP A 187 -15.95 -10.28 -4.39
CA TRP A 187 -15.53 -11.42 -3.57
C TRP A 187 -16.44 -11.55 -2.34
N ALA A 188 -17.32 -12.54 -2.38
CA ALA A 188 -17.91 -13.19 -1.22
C ALA A 188 -17.46 -14.66 -1.26
N ALA A 189 -17.05 -15.16 -0.11
CA ALA A 189 -16.82 -16.58 0.13
C ALA A 189 -18.13 -17.37 0.04
N GLU A 190 -17.99 -18.70 -0.09
CA GLU A 190 -19.05 -19.73 -0.14
C GLU A 190 -19.73 -19.81 -1.52
N GLY A 191 -19.94 -20.94 -2.17
CA GLY A 191 -19.95 -22.37 -1.86
C GLY A 191 -20.70 -23.02 -3.03
N GLU A 192 -20.40 -24.27 -3.35
CA GLU A 192 -20.85 -25.04 -4.51
C GLU A 192 -22.38 -25.00 -4.78
N ASP A 193 -22.79 -24.84 -6.04
CA ASP A 193 -23.30 -25.94 -6.90
C ASP A 193 -23.68 -25.41 -8.30
N GLU A 194 -23.25 -26.15 -9.33
CA GLU A 194 -23.47 -25.85 -10.75
C GLU A 194 -24.65 -26.64 -11.31
N GLY A 195 -25.47 -25.98 -12.13
CA GLY A 195 -26.39 -26.65 -13.03
C GLY A 195 -26.23 -26.11 -14.44
N ALA A 196 -25.39 -26.79 -15.24
CA ALA A 196 -25.50 -27.11 -16.67
C ALA A 196 -25.81 -25.95 -17.66
N THR A 197 -25.13 -25.73 -18.78
CA THR A 197 -24.52 -26.63 -19.78
C THR A 197 -23.56 -25.82 -20.69
N GLU A 198 -22.40 -26.43 -21.02
CA GLU A 198 -21.69 -26.55 -22.32
C GLU A 198 -21.69 -25.40 -23.36
N ASN A 199 -20.67 -25.11 -24.17
CA ASN A 199 -19.21 -25.33 -24.24
C ASN A 199 -18.79 -24.73 -25.61
N VAL A 200 -17.80 -23.84 -25.69
CA VAL A 200 -16.81 -23.81 -26.80
C VAL A 200 -15.50 -23.22 -26.26
N GLU A 201 -14.44 -24.02 -26.36
CA GLU A 201 -13.10 -23.84 -25.80
C GLU A 201 -12.19 -22.96 -26.68
N HIS A 202 -11.25 -22.24 -26.04
CA HIS A 202 -9.90 -22.06 -26.56
C HIS A 202 -8.90 -22.05 -25.39
N GLU A 203 -7.87 -22.90 -25.52
CA GLU A 203 -6.96 -23.39 -24.49
C GLU A 203 -6.02 -22.33 -23.88
N ALA A 204 -5.77 -22.47 -22.58
CA ALA A 204 -4.70 -21.81 -21.84
C ALA A 204 -3.52 -22.79 -21.65
N PRO A 205 -2.25 -22.33 -21.65
CA PRO A 205 -1.09 -23.21 -21.55
C PRO A 205 -0.90 -23.76 -20.12
N GLU A 206 -0.70 -25.09 -20.04
CA GLU A 206 -0.33 -25.84 -18.83
C GLU A 206 1.05 -25.44 -18.27
N ILE A 207 1.15 -25.24 -16.96
CA ILE A 207 2.42 -25.30 -16.22
C ILE A 207 2.32 -26.46 -15.22
N VAL A 208 3.08 -27.51 -15.52
CA VAL A 208 3.26 -28.73 -14.72
C VAL A 208 3.94 -28.41 -13.39
N SER A 209 3.27 -28.69 -12.27
CA SER A 209 3.89 -28.79 -10.95
C SER A 209 4.20 -30.25 -10.64
N LYS A 210 5.47 -30.57 -10.38
CA LYS A 210 5.88 -31.87 -9.82
C LYS A 210 6.20 -31.66 -8.34
N ALA A 211 5.32 -32.14 -7.46
CA ALA A 211 5.63 -32.37 -6.06
C ALA A 211 6.18 -33.80 -5.89
N PRO A 212 7.27 -34.04 -5.15
CA PRO A 212 7.64 -35.38 -4.73
C PRO A 212 6.93 -35.76 -3.42
N SER A 213 6.27 -36.90 -3.46
CA SER A 213 5.64 -37.62 -2.35
C SER A 213 6.66 -38.40 -1.53
N LYS A 214 6.54 -38.39 -0.19
CA LYS A 214 6.87 -39.53 0.68
C LYS A 214 5.93 -39.59 1.89
N PRO A 215 5.60 -40.80 2.38
CA PRO A 215 4.48 -41.03 3.31
C PRO A 215 4.92 -40.86 4.77
N VAL A 216 4.05 -40.29 5.60
CA VAL A 216 4.24 -40.24 7.06
C VAL A 216 3.41 -41.35 7.70
N GLU A 217 4.10 -42.28 8.35
CA GLU A 217 3.53 -43.33 9.20
C GLU A 217 2.90 -42.73 10.47
N SER A 218 1.80 -43.35 10.89
CA SER A 218 1.04 -43.06 12.11
C SER A 218 1.73 -43.58 13.38
N VAL A 219 1.94 -42.75 14.40
CA VAL A 219 2.09 -43.21 15.79
C VAL A 219 1.54 -42.18 16.82
N SER A 220 0.47 -42.64 17.48
CA SER A 220 -0.06 -42.45 18.84
C SER A 220 0.01 -41.13 19.63
N ASP A 221 -1.16 -40.83 20.19
CA ASP A 221 -1.50 -40.03 21.37
C ASP A 221 -0.40 -39.79 22.42
N THR A 222 -0.21 -38.52 22.78
CA THR A 222 0.17 -38.14 24.16
C THR A 222 -0.47 -36.81 24.55
N LYS A 223 -0.84 -36.72 25.84
CA LYS A 223 -1.71 -35.72 26.48
C LYS A 223 -1.16 -34.28 26.50
N VAL A 224 -2.11 -33.34 26.37
CA VAL A 224 -2.23 -31.96 26.92
C VAL A 224 -0.99 -31.32 27.59
N ASP A 225 -0.58 -30.15 27.09
CA ASP A 225 -0.11 -29.04 27.93
C ASP A 225 -0.55 -27.68 27.35
N ASN A 226 -1.16 -26.86 28.20
CA ASN A 226 -1.59 -25.49 27.93
C ASN A 226 -0.49 -24.54 28.41
N SER A 227 0.35 -24.02 27.52
CA SER A 227 1.11 -22.80 27.80
C SER A 227 1.60 -22.12 26.51
N THR A 228 1.14 -20.89 26.30
CA THR A 228 1.78 -19.91 25.41
C THR A 228 3.09 -19.41 26.03
N PRO A 229 4.03 -18.96 25.19
CA PRO A 229 4.81 -17.77 25.54
C PRO A 229 4.69 -16.71 24.44
N GLU A 230 4.12 -15.55 24.79
CA GLU A 230 4.37 -14.29 24.09
C GLU A 230 5.87 -13.97 24.19
N GLU A 231 6.57 -13.93 23.06
CA GLU A 231 7.95 -13.47 23.02
C GLU A 231 7.96 -11.92 23.06
N LYS A 232 7.96 -11.35 24.27
CA LYS A 232 8.18 -9.92 24.48
C LYS A 232 9.61 -9.56 24.10
N LEU A 233 9.76 -8.57 23.22
CA LEU A 233 11.05 -8.00 22.84
C LEU A 233 11.84 -7.64 24.11
N PRO A 234 13.12 -8.04 24.26
CA PRO A 234 13.86 -7.80 25.49
C PRO A 234 13.92 -6.30 25.78
N LEU A 235 13.61 -5.92 27.03
CA LEU A 235 13.49 -4.54 27.51
C LEU A 235 14.66 -3.65 27.06
N ASN A 236 15.86 -4.22 27.01
CA ASN A 236 17.09 -3.53 26.59
C ASN A 236 17.07 -3.12 25.11
N ALA A 237 16.44 -3.90 24.23
CA ALA A 237 16.27 -3.59 22.82
C ALA A 237 15.23 -2.48 22.61
N LEU A 238 14.15 -2.49 23.41
CA LEU A 238 13.13 -1.44 23.42
C LEU A 238 13.73 -0.11 23.91
N ILE A 239 14.48 -0.12 25.01
CA ILE A 239 15.20 1.04 25.55
C ILE A 239 16.18 1.60 24.50
N SER A 240 16.92 0.73 23.80
CA SER A 240 17.86 1.14 22.75
C SER A 240 17.16 1.76 21.54
N ALA A 241 16.02 1.23 21.13
CA ALA A 241 15.23 1.75 20.01
C ALA A 241 14.61 3.12 20.34
N ILE A 242 14.07 3.26 21.55
CA ILE A 242 13.49 4.52 22.04
C ILE A 242 14.59 5.57 22.19
N GLY A 243 15.75 5.22 22.73
CA GLY A 243 16.91 6.11 22.81
C GLY A 243 17.36 6.64 21.43
N ARG A 244 17.33 5.80 20.39
CA ARG A 244 17.63 6.22 19.00
C ARG A 244 16.57 7.14 18.41
N MET A 245 15.28 6.86 18.63
CA MET A 245 14.18 7.73 18.20
C MET A 245 14.27 9.10 18.85
N VAL A 246 14.46 9.10 20.18
CA VAL A 246 14.62 10.29 20.99
C VAL A 246 15.82 11.11 20.50
N LYS A 247 17.00 10.50 20.30
CA LYS A 247 18.19 11.14 19.72
C LYS A 247 17.93 11.79 18.36
N THR A 248 17.15 11.14 17.50
CA THR A 248 16.80 11.65 16.16
C THR A 248 15.87 12.86 16.26
N MET A 249 14.88 12.81 17.15
CA MET A 249 13.96 13.93 17.39
C MET A 249 14.65 15.15 18.01
N PHE A 250 15.66 14.94 18.87
CA PHE A 250 16.47 15.99 19.49
C PHE A 250 17.39 16.74 18.51
N SER A 251 17.75 16.12 17.37
CA SER A 251 18.60 16.74 16.35
C SER A 251 17.88 17.79 15.49
N ARG A 252 16.54 17.86 15.57
CA ARG A 252 15.72 18.81 14.83
C ARG A 252 15.50 20.09 15.64
N GLU A 253 15.94 21.24 15.12
CA GLU A 253 15.83 22.55 15.79
C GLU A 253 14.40 22.90 16.26
N GLY A 254 13.37 22.42 15.55
CA GLY A 254 11.96 22.69 15.87
C GLY A 254 11.45 22.05 17.17
N ASN A 255 12.17 21.08 17.75
CA ASN A 255 11.65 20.30 18.88
C ASN A 255 12.14 20.79 20.26
N LYS A 256 13.08 21.73 20.33
CA LYS A 256 13.71 22.20 21.59
C LYS A 256 12.71 22.78 22.61
N ALA A 257 11.67 23.45 22.13
CA ALA A 257 10.62 24.03 22.97
C ALA A 257 9.73 22.95 23.60
N LEU A 258 9.33 21.94 22.82
CA LEU A 258 8.52 20.81 23.28
C LEU A 258 9.25 20.03 24.40
N TYR A 259 10.57 19.86 24.28
CA TYR A 259 11.36 19.18 25.30
C TYR A 259 11.47 19.94 26.61
N SER A 260 11.70 21.25 26.53
CA SER A 260 11.78 22.10 27.73
C SER A 260 10.45 22.10 28.49
N ASP A 261 9.32 22.06 27.76
CA ASP A 261 7.98 21.94 28.35
C ASP A 261 7.74 20.57 29.02
N ILE A 262 8.19 19.48 28.41
CA ILE A 262 8.06 18.12 29.00
C ILE A 262 8.86 18.04 30.31
N VAL A 263 10.12 18.49 30.31
CA VAL A 263 10.97 18.47 31.53
C VAL A 263 10.34 19.31 32.63
N LYS A 264 9.85 20.51 32.31
CA LYS A 264 9.14 21.36 33.27
C LYS A 264 7.91 20.67 33.86
N ARG A 265 7.11 19.97 33.05
CA ARG A 265 5.90 19.28 33.52
C ARG A 265 6.21 18.09 34.43
N VAL A 266 7.31 17.38 34.18
CA VAL A 266 7.63 16.15 34.93
C VAL A 266 8.47 16.43 36.17
N THR A 267 9.46 17.32 36.07
CA THR A 267 10.39 17.60 37.18
C THR A 267 9.98 18.82 38.00
N GLY A 268 9.10 19.67 37.47
CA GLY A 268 8.81 20.99 38.03
C GLY A 268 9.90 22.03 37.79
N ASP A 269 11.03 21.65 37.17
CA ASP A 269 12.15 22.55 36.92
C ASP A 269 11.90 23.40 35.65
N ALA A 270 11.46 24.63 35.87
CA ALA A 270 11.24 25.61 34.80
C ALA A 270 12.53 26.29 34.31
N SER A 271 13.67 26.02 34.94
CA SER A 271 14.96 26.63 34.57
C SER A 271 15.69 25.87 33.46
N PHE A 272 15.26 24.63 33.17
CA PHE A 272 15.83 23.80 32.12
C PHE A 272 15.64 24.41 30.73
N LYS A 273 16.75 24.64 30.01
CA LYS A 273 16.76 25.13 28.63
C LYS A 273 17.49 24.15 27.72
N CYS A 274 16.76 23.56 26.77
CA CYS A 274 17.32 22.65 25.77
C CYS A 274 18.12 23.43 24.71
N ASN A 275 19.42 23.66 24.95
CA ASN A 275 20.26 24.51 24.10
C ASN A 275 21.07 23.73 23.06
N ALA A 276 21.60 22.55 23.41
CA ALA A 276 22.21 21.58 22.50
C ALA A 276 22.52 20.28 23.25
N ALA A 277 22.32 19.15 22.57
CA ALA A 277 22.55 17.77 22.95
C ALA A 277 23.86 17.50 23.74
N THR A 278 23.78 17.50 25.07
CA THR A 278 24.80 16.87 25.94
C THR A 278 24.29 15.49 26.35
N GLU A 279 25.16 14.48 26.51
CA GLU A 279 24.76 13.12 26.92
C GLU A 279 23.92 13.12 28.21
N GLU A 280 24.30 13.98 29.17
CA GLU A 280 23.58 14.14 30.45
C GLU A 280 22.12 14.58 30.29
N GLN A 281 21.80 15.40 29.28
CA GLN A 281 20.42 15.83 29.00
C GLN A 281 19.57 14.73 28.35
N TYR A 282 20.20 13.82 27.61
CA TYR A 282 19.52 12.65 27.05
C TYR A 282 19.16 11.63 28.15
N ASP A 283 20.10 11.38 29.06
CA ASP A 283 19.90 10.43 30.15
C ASP A 283 18.81 10.89 31.11
N LEU A 284 18.72 12.20 31.39
CA LEU A 284 17.65 12.78 32.20
C LEU A 284 16.27 12.57 31.55
N VAL A 285 16.14 12.82 30.24
CA VAL A 285 14.85 12.69 29.53
C VAL A 285 14.47 11.22 29.30
N ALA A 286 15.45 10.33 29.05
CA ALA A 286 15.22 8.90 29.00
C ALA A 286 14.78 8.35 30.37
N GLY A 287 15.39 8.83 31.46
CA GLY A 287 14.97 8.51 32.82
C GLY A 287 13.55 8.97 33.14
N ILE A 288 13.19 10.19 32.74
CA ILE A 288 11.82 10.73 32.87
C ILE A 288 10.81 9.90 32.09
N TYR A 289 11.13 9.53 30.84
CA TYR A 289 10.24 8.74 30.00
C TYR A 289 10.02 7.32 30.57
N ASN A 290 11.08 6.68 31.05
CA ASN A 290 10.97 5.37 31.71
C ASN A 290 10.14 5.46 33.00
N ALA A 291 10.35 6.50 33.82
CA ALA A 291 9.56 6.72 35.02
C ALA A 291 8.06 6.97 34.72
N LEU A 292 7.73 7.60 33.59
CA LEU A 292 6.35 7.78 33.14
C LEU A 292 5.71 6.46 32.68
N ILE A 293 6.47 5.58 32.02
CA ILE A 293 6.01 4.23 31.67
C ILE A 293 5.78 3.40 32.95
N GLU A 294 6.72 3.42 33.89
CA GLU A 294 6.59 2.69 35.17
C GLU A 294 5.43 3.21 36.02
N ALA A 295 5.14 4.51 35.96
CA ALA A 295 3.99 5.12 36.63
C ALA A 295 2.65 4.90 35.90
N GLY A 296 2.63 4.13 34.80
CA GLY A 296 1.40 3.77 34.07
C GLY A 296 0.83 4.88 33.19
N TYR A 297 1.62 5.91 32.89
CA TYR A 297 1.22 7.03 32.03
C TYR A 297 1.53 6.82 30.54
N GLY A 298 1.97 5.62 30.15
CA GLY A 298 2.26 5.27 28.76
C GLY A 298 1.10 4.53 28.07
N ASN A 299 0.25 5.28 27.36
CA ASN A 299 -0.46 4.80 26.18
C ASN A 299 0.27 5.31 24.93
#